data_AF-A0A2S8D820-F1
#
_entry.id   AF-A0A2S8D820-F1
#
_cell.length_a   1.000
_cell.length_b   1.000
_cell.length_c   1.000
_cell.angle_alpha   90.00
_cell.angle_beta   90.00
_cell.angle_gamma   90.00
#
_symmetry.space_group_name_H-M   'P 1'
#
loop_
_entity.id
_entity.type
_entity.pdbx_description
1 polymer ?
#
loop_
_entity_poly.entity_id
_entity_poly.type
_entity_poly.pdbx_seq_one_letter_code
_entity_poly.pdbx_strand_id
1 'polypeptide(L)' 'RVAVKESNQRWCSDGFEFCCDNGERLRVTFALDCCDREALHWAVTTGGFNSD' A
#
# COMPACT_ATOMS: atom_id res chain seq x y z
N ARG A 1 -4.76 4.03 -17.65
CA ARG A 1 -3.43 4.41 -17.11
C ARG A 1 -3.56 5.82 -16.53
N VAL A 2 -3.53 5.95 -15.21
CA VAL A 2 -3.43 7.26 -14.55
C VAL A 2 -1.93 7.56 -14.43
N ALA A 3 -1.42 8.52 -15.18
CA ALA A 3 -0.03 8.95 -15.14
C ALA A 3 0.02 10.47 -15.34
N VAL A 4 0.83 11.14 -14.54
CA VAL A 4 1.12 12.58 -14.64
C VAL A 4 2.56 12.76 -15.14
N LYS A 5 2.88 13.93 -15.70
CA LYS A 5 4.21 14.21 -16.27
C LYS A 5 5.26 14.59 -15.21
N GLU A 6 4.81 15.12 -14.09
CA GLU A 6 5.68 15.61 -13.01
C GLU A 6 5.37 14.85 -11.73
N SER A 7 6.43 14.54 -10.97
CA SER A 7 6.36 13.87 -9.66
C SER A 7 5.68 14.77 -8.62
N ASN A 8 5.13 14.17 -7.57
CA ASN A 8 4.46 14.79 -6.43
C ASN A 8 3.21 15.62 -6.80
N GLN A 9 2.53 15.28 -7.90
CA GLN A 9 1.27 15.91 -8.30
C GLN A 9 0.05 15.02 -8.12
N ARG A 10 0.24 13.69 -8.23
CA ARG A 10 -0.86 12.73 -8.08
C ARG A 10 -0.34 11.42 -7.51
N TRP A 11 -1.09 10.92 -6.54
CA TRP A 11 -0.76 9.71 -5.81
C TRP A 11 -1.83 8.66 -5.97
N CYS A 12 -1.36 7.42 -5.98
CA CYS A 12 -2.15 6.22 -6.18
C CYS A 12 -1.93 5.38 -4.92
N SER A 13 -2.95 5.22 -4.09
CA SER A 13 -2.88 4.37 -2.90
C SER A 13 -3.52 3.02 -3.15
N ASP A 14 -2.93 1.96 -2.61
CA ASP A 14 -3.49 0.62 -2.63
C ASP A 14 -3.01 -0.17 -1.40
N GLY A 15 -3.52 -1.39 -1.22
CA GLY A 15 -3.08 -2.28 -0.17
C GLY A 15 -3.33 -3.75 -0.50
N PHE A 16 -2.51 -4.61 0.08
CA PHE A 16 -2.65 -6.06 -0.04
C PHE A 16 -2.42 -6.72 1.31
N GLU A 17 -2.88 -7.97 1.42
CA GLU A 17 -2.74 -8.80 2.61
C GLU A 17 -1.99 -10.08 2.23
N PHE A 18 -1.11 -10.54 3.11
CA PHE A 18 -0.45 -11.83 2.97
C PHE A 18 -0.29 -12.52 4.32
N CYS A 19 -0.27 -13.85 4.29
CA CYS A 19 0.00 -14.68 5.46
C CYS A 19 1.51 -14.91 5.58
N CYS A 20 2.05 -14.71 6.78
CA CYS A 20 3.40 -15.10 7.16
C CYS A 20 3.46 -16.59 7.50
N ASP A 21 4.67 -17.16 7.49
CA ASP A 21 4.90 -18.58 7.83
C ASP A 21 4.51 -18.92 9.27
N ASN A 22 4.48 -17.94 10.16
CA ASN A 22 4.02 -18.06 11.56
C ASN A 22 2.48 -18.00 11.71
N GLY A 23 1.73 -17.89 10.61
CA GLY A 23 0.27 -17.80 10.60
C GLY A 23 -0.28 -16.38 10.81
N GLU A 24 0.57 -15.37 11.03
CA GLU A 24 0.12 -13.98 11.12
C GLU A 24 -0.31 -13.46 9.74
N ARG A 25 -1.35 -12.61 9.73
CA ARG A 25 -1.76 -11.90 8.52
C ARG A 25 -1.27 -10.47 8.61
N LEU A 26 -0.48 -10.07 7.61
CA LEU A 26 -0.01 -8.71 7.47
C LEU A 26 -0.80 -8.02 6.38
N ARG A 27 -1.32 -6.83 6.71
CA ARG A 27 -1.88 -5.91 5.73
C ARG A 27 -0.88 -4.79 5.49
N VAL A 28 -0.53 -4.59 4.22
CA VAL A 28 0.33 -3.51 3.75
C VAL A 28 -0.55 -2.48 3.05
N THR A 29 -0.41 -1.21 3.41
CA THR A 29 -0.96 -0.09 2.65
C THR A 29 0.18 0.80 2.19
N PHE A 30 0.06 1.36 1.00
CA PHE A 30 1.09 2.23 0.45
C PHE A 30 0.50 3.33 -0.42
N ALA A 31 1.27 4.40 -0.60
CA ALA A 31 1.01 5.46 -1.56
C ALA A 31 2.17 5.53 -2.55
N LEU A 32 1.86 5.39 -3.83
CA LEU A 32 2.82 5.56 -4.92
C LEU A 32 2.63 6.89 -5.61
N ASP A 33 3.73 7.46 -6.08
CA ASP A 33 3.70 8.51 -7.09
C ASP A 33 3.21 7.94 -8.43
N CYS A 34 2.18 8.56 -9.05
CA CYS A 34 1.63 8.04 -10.29
C CYS A 34 2.50 8.36 -11.54
N CYS A 35 3.57 9.16 -11.42
CA CYS A 35 4.53 9.48 -12.49
C CYS A 35 5.56 8.35 -12.68
N ASP A 36 6.28 8.01 -11.62
CA ASP A 36 7.43 7.07 -11.63
C ASP A 36 7.20 5.79 -10.83
N ARG A 37 6.07 5.69 -10.12
CA ARG A 37 5.69 4.57 -9.23
C ARG A 37 6.61 4.43 -8.01
N GLU A 38 7.30 5.49 -7.62
CA GLU A 38 8.05 5.53 -6.36
C GLU A 38 7.10 5.41 -5.16
N ALA A 39 7.47 4.60 -4.17
CA ALA A 39 6.72 4.48 -2.93
C ALA A 39 7.05 5.65 -2.00
N LEU A 40 6.08 6.52 -1.78
CA LEU A 40 6.26 7.72 -0.96
C LEU A 40 6.04 7.43 0.52
N HIS A 41 5.08 6.55 0.82
CA HIS A 41 4.82 6.10 2.17
C HIS A 41 4.21 4.70 2.17
N TRP A 42 4.47 3.94 3.22
CA TRP A 42 3.86 2.65 3.46
C TRP A 42 3.71 2.39 4.96
N ALA A 43 2.71 1.59 5.31
CA ALA A 43 2.47 1.12 6.65
C ALA A 43 2.10 -0.37 6.63
N VAL A 44 2.46 -1.07 7.71
CA VAL A 44 2.13 -2.48 7.90
C VAL A 44 1.41 -2.65 9.22
N THR A 45 0.31 -3.38 9.20
CA THR A 45 -0.47 -3.70 10.40
C THR A 45 -0.67 -5.20 10.52
N THR A 46 -0.42 -5.74 11.72
CA THR A 46 -0.72 -7.12 12.12
C THR A 46 -2.17 -7.28 12.62
N GLY A 47 -2.88 -6.17 12.85
CA GLY A 47 -4.24 -6.15 13.37
C GLY A 47 -5.28 -6.19 12.24
N GLY A 48 -5.99 -7.30 12.11
CA GLY A 48 -7.23 -7.36 11.35
C GLY A 48 -8.40 -6.81 12.18
N PHE A 49 -9.37 -6.16 11.53
CA PHE A 49 -10.71 -6.09 12.09
C PHE A 49 -11.27 -7.51 12.05
N ASN A 50 -11.19 -8.25 13.16
CA ASN A 50 -12.06 -9.40 13.33
C ASN A 50 -13.49 -8.86 13.31
N SER A 51 -14.25 -9.24 12.29
CA SER A 51 -15.69 -9.07 12.28
C SER A 51 -16.30 -10.21 13.10
N ASP A 52 -16.01 -10.23 14.41
CA ASP A 52 -16.69 -11.07 15.39
C ASP A 52 -17.30 -10.16 16.47
#